data_AF-A4WR62-F1
#
_entry.id   AF-A4WR62-F1
#
_cell.length_a   1.000
_cell.length_b   1.000
_cell.length_c   1.000
_cell.angle_alpha   90.00
_cell.angle_beta   90.00
_cell.angle_gamma   90.00
#
_symmetry.space_group_name_H-M   'P 1'
#
loop_
_entity.id
_entity.type
_entity.pdbx_description
1 polymer ?
#
loop_
_entity_poly.entity_id
_entity_poly.type
_entity_poly.pdbx_seq_one_letter_code
_entity_poly.pdbx_strand_id
1 'polypeptide(L)' 'MSRQRRVTLLLYPFGAGAAAVNLFFASLILSWVGLPVLSPAWSVLGGMMLGIPATHLFAGHIVRLMERAETQA' A
#
# COMPACT_ATOMS: atom_id res chain seq x y z
N MET A 1 6.02 1.36 21.45
CA MET A 1 5.58 1.23 20.04
C MET A 1 4.34 0.36 20.01
N SER A 2 3.19 0.86 19.53
CA SER A 2 1.97 0.04 19.41
C SER A 2 2.17 -1.10 18.40
N ARG A 3 1.53 -2.26 18.62
CA ARG A 3 1.56 -3.44 17.74
C ARG A 3 1.26 -3.06 16.29
N GLN A 4 0.29 -2.17 16.10
CA GLN A 4 -0.07 -1.60 14.80
C GLN A 4 1.05 -0.87 14.09
N ARG A 5 1.85 -0.05 14.80
CA ARG A 5 3.00 0.64 14.17
C ARG A 5 4.08 -0.33 13.70
N ARG A 6 4.34 -1.41 14.45
CA ARG A 6 5.30 -2.44 14.04
C ARG A 6 4.84 -3.16 12.77
N VAL A 7 3.58 -3.59 12.75
CA VAL A 7 2.98 -4.25 11.58
C VAL A 7 2.96 -3.30 10.38
N THR A 8 2.61 -2.03 10.59
CA THR A 8 2.63 -1.01 9.52
C THR A 8 4.02 -0.82 8.95
N LEU A 9 5.07 -0.68 9.79
CA LEU A 9 6.45 -0.51 9.31
C LEU A 9 6.95 -1.73 8.53
N LEU A 10 6.60 -2.94 8.97
CA LEU A 10 6.99 -4.17 8.29
C LEU A 10 6.29 -4.31 6.93
N LEU A 11 5.01 -3.92 6.86
CA LEU A 11 4.19 -4.02 5.65
C LEU A 11 4.40 -2.86 4.69
N TYR A 12 4.92 -1.72 5.16
CA TYR A 12 5.10 -0.51 4.37
C TYR A 12 5.89 -0.71 3.07
N PRO A 13 7.08 -1.37 3.05
CA PRO A 13 7.80 -1.58 1.80
C PRO A 13 6.99 -2.41 0.79
N PHE A 14 6.21 -3.38 1.26
CA PHE A 14 5.34 -4.19 0.42
C PHE A 14 4.14 -3.39 -0.10
N GLY A 15 3.49 -2.62 0.77
CA GLY A 15 2.34 -1.78 0.42
C GLY A 15 2.72 -0.67 -0.56
N ALA A 16 3.84 0.03 -0.30
CA ALA A 16 4.37 1.04 -1.19
C ALA A 16 4.82 0.45 -2.54
N GLY A 17 5.47 -0.71 -2.54
CA GLY A 17 5.86 -1.42 -3.76
C GLY A 17 4.65 -1.84 -4.60
N ALA A 18 3.64 -2.44 -3.97
CA ALA A 18 2.40 -2.82 -4.64
C ALA A 18 1.67 -1.59 -5.21
N ALA A 19 1.60 -0.49 -4.46
CA ALA A 19 1.01 0.76 -4.93
C ALA A 19 1.80 1.35 -6.12
N ALA A 20 3.13 1.31 -6.09
CA ALA A 20 3.97 1.81 -7.18
C ALA A 20 3.75 1.02 -8.49
N VAL A 21 3.75 -0.31 -8.40
CA VAL A 21 3.53 -1.19 -9.56
C VAL A 21 2.11 -0.99 -10.11
N ASN A 22 1.10 -0.95 -9.25
CA ASN A 22 -0.29 -0.73 -9.67
C ASN A 22 -0.48 0.66 -10.28
N LEU A 23 0.19 1.70 -9.76
CA LEU A 23 0.12 3.05 -10.32
C LEU A 23 0.74 3.11 -11.72
N PHE A 24 1.87 2.42 -11.93
CA PHE A 24 2.48 2.29 -13.25
C PHE A 24 1.53 1.57 -14.22
N PHE A 25 0.97 0.42 -13.83
CA PHE A 25 0.01 -0.32 -14.65
C PHE A 25 -1.27 0.46 -14.93
N ALA A 26 -1.79 1.21 -13.96
CA ALA A 26 -2.92 2.10 -14.16
C ALA A 26 -2.61 3.16 -15.23
N SER A 27 -1.39 3.70 -15.25
CA SER A 27 -0.98 4.64 -16.30
C SER A 27 -0.91 4.01 -17.69
N LEU A 28 -0.54 2.73 -17.79
CA LEU A 28 -0.58 2.00 -19.06
C LEU A 28 -2.02 1.83 -19.56
N ILE A 29 -2.97 1.51 -18.67
CA ILE A 29 -4.39 1.40 -19.03
C ILE A 29 -4.94 2.78 -19.46
N LEU A 30 -4.64 3.83 -18.68
CA LEU A 30 -5.06 5.20 -18.99
C LEU A 30 -4.49 5.70 -20.31
N SER A 31 -3.32 5.19 -20.73
CA SER A 31 -2.75 5.52 -22.04
C SER A 31 -3.65 5.12 -23.20
N TRP A 32 -4.51 4.12 -23.03
CA TRP A 32 -5.50 3.74 -24.06
C TRP A 32 -6.58 4.80 -24.25
N VAL A 33 -6.77 5.67 -23.26
CA VAL A 33 -7.70 6.82 -23.29
C VAL A 33 -6.96 8.12 -23.68
N GLY A 34 -5.69 8.03 -24.08
CA GLY A 34 -4.87 9.16 -24.53
C GLY A 34 -4.12 9.91 -23.42
N LEU A 35 -4.11 9.38 -22.19
CA LEU A 35 -3.31 9.97 -21.10
C LEU A 35 -1.82 9.59 -21.22
N PRO A 36 -0.91 10.44 -20.71
CA PRO A 36 0.52 10.13 -20.73
C PRO A 36 0.84 8.94 -19.81
N VAL A 37 1.78 8.09 -20.27
CA VAL A 37 2.33 7.01 -19.46
C VAL A 37 3.21 7.59 -18.36
N LEU A 38 2.99 7.15 -17.12
CA LEU A 38 3.74 7.63 -15.97
C LEU A 38 5.14 7.01 -15.97
N SER A 39 6.18 7.81 -15.71
CA SER A 39 7.52 7.24 -15.63
C SER A 39 7.64 6.28 -14.42
N PRO A 40 8.55 5.29 -14.45
CA PRO A 40 8.79 4.41 -13.32
C PRO A 40 9.15 5.16 -12.04
N ALA A 41 9.96 6.23 -12.15
CA ALA A 41 10.34 7.06 -11.01
C ALA A 41 9.13 7.78 -10.38
N TRP A 42 8.24 8.33 -11.22
CA TRP A 42 7.01 8.97 -10.74
C TRP A 42 6.02 7.96 -10.15
N SER A 43 5.99 6.75 -10.69
CA SER A 43 5.17 5.66 -10.17
C SER A 43 5.64 5.21 -8.78
N VAL A 44 6.96 5.15 -8.55
CA VAL A 44 7.54 4.85 -7.23
C VAL A 44 7.25 5.97 -6.24
N LEU A 45 7.41 7.24 -6.62
CA LEU A 45 7.07 8.40 -5.79
C LEU A 45 5.59 8.41 -5.39
N GLY A 46 4.71 8.23 -6.36
CA GLY A 46 3.26 8.13 -6.12
C GLY A 46 2.91 6.92 -5.27
N GLY A 47 3.54 5.77 -5.53
CA GLY A 47 3.37 4.54 -4.75
C GLY A 47 3.83 4.66 -3.30
N MET A 48 4.90 5.41 -3.02
CA MET A 48 5.32 5.72 -1.66
C MET A 48 4.27 6.59 -0.94
N MET A 49 3.78 7.65 -1.59
CA MET A 49 2.75 8.53 -1.01
C MET A 49 1.43 7.78 -0.76
N LEU A 50 0.96 6.99 -1.73
CA LEU A 50 -0.27 6.20 -1.65
C LEU A 50 -0.12 4.96 -0.75
N GLY A 51 1.09 4.43 -0.63
CA GLY A 51 1.43 3.29 0.21
C GLY A 51 1.24 3.57 1.69
N ILE A 52 1.40 4.82 2.14
CA ILE A 52 1.21 5.21 3.54
C ILE A 52 -0.25 4.95 4.02
N PRO A 53 -1.29 5.55 3.40
CA PRO A 53 -2.67 5.31 3.82
C PRO A 53 -3.10 3.85 3.59
N ALA A 54 -2.70 3.24 2.48
CA ALA A 54 -3.02 1.85 2.17
C ALA A 54 -2.47 0.87 3.23
N THR A 55 -1.19 1.02 3.58
CA THR A 55 -0.53 0.18 4.57
C THR A 55 -1.12 0.39 5.96
N HIS A 56 -1.43 1.64 6.34
CA HIS A 56 -1.98 1.93 7.66
C HIS A 56 -3.38 1.30 7.85
N LEU A 57 -4.24 1.37 6.83
CA LEU A 57 -5.56 0.73 6.84
C LEU A 57 -5.44 -0.79 6.93
N PHE A 58 -4.55 -1.38 6.13
CA PHE A 58 -4.33 -2.82 6.11
C PHE A 58 -3.73 -3.33 7.43
N ALA A 59 -2.70 -2.66 7.95
CA ALA A 59 -2.11 -3.00 9.25
C ALA A 59 -3.10 -2.88 10.41
N GLY A 60 -3.97 -1.86 10.40
CA GLY A 60 -5.05 -1.74 11.38
C GLY A 60 -6.07 -2.88 11.27
N HIS A 61 -6.38 -3.33 10.06
CA HIS A 61 -7.24 -4.50 9.84
C HIS A 61 -6.62 -5.79 10.38
N ILE A 62 -5.33 -6.02 10.10
CA ILE A 62 -4.60 -7.19 10.61
C ILE A 62 -4.54 -7.19 12.15
N VAL A 63 -4.23 -6.06 12.78
CA VAL A 63 -4.18 -6.00 14.25
C VAL A 63 -5.53 -6.30 14.87
N ARG A 64 -6.63 -5.78 14.32
CA ARG A 64 -7.98 -6.13 14.79
C ARG A 64 -8.30 -7.61 14.64
N LEU A 65 -7.83 -8.25 13.57
CA LEU A 65 -7.96 -9.70 13.37
C LEU A 65 -7.17 -10.49 14.41
N MET A 66 -5.94 -10.07 14.71
CA MET A 66 -5.10 -10.70 15.74
C MET A 66 -5.75 -10.58 17.12
N GLU A 67 -6.25 -9.40 17.48
CA GLU A 67 -6.94 -9.16 18.76
C GLU A 67 -8.19 -10.05 18.90
N ARG A 68 -8.97 -10.21 17.83
CA ARG A 68 -10.13 -11.12 17.82
C ARG A 68 -9.73 -12.58 18.02
N ALA A 69 -8.66 -13.02 17.36
CA ALA A 69 -8.18 -14.39 17.48
C ALA A 69 -7.65 -14.70 18.89
N GLU A 70 -6.94 -13.75 19.51
CA GLU A 70 -6.44 -13.88 20.88
C GLU A 70 -7.56 -13.87 21.92
N THR A 71 -8.64 -13.12 21.67
CA THR A 71 -9.81 -13.09 22.58
C THR A 71 -10.67 -14.36 22.47
N GLN A 72 -10.56 -15.11 21.36
CA GLN A 72 -11.31 -16.34 21.11
C GLN A 72 -10.57 -17.62 21.56
N ALA A 73 -9.34 -17.52 22.08
CA ALA A 73 -8.53 -18.62 22.59
C ALA A 73 -8.56 -18.67 24.13
#